data_AF-A0A5M3Y431-F1
#
_entry.id   AF-A0A5M3Y431-F1
#
_cell.length_a   1.000
_cell.length_b   1.000
_cell.length_c   1.000
_cell.angle_alpha   90.00
_cell.angle_beta   90.00
_cell.angle_gamma   90.00
#
_symmetry.space_group_name_H-M   'P 1'
#
loop_
_entity.id
_entity.type
_entity.pdbx_description
1 polymer ?
#
loop_
_entity_poly.entity_id
_entity_poly.type
_entity_poly.pdbx_seq_one_letter_code
_entity_poly.pdbx_strand_id
1 'polypeptide(L)'
;MARIVRLARENPRIAQTARAAADVAVDDPRGVLRLLDSLGRAGAHEQIAVLLARDPAAHVALDDPFAVVWLPGSLREAGAHEQHTTLADRLPTAGQFDTFLDIDDYRERFAFGREPDGSPAAPWTWDDLQ
;
A
#
# COMPACT_ATOMS: atom_id res chain seq x y z
N MET A 1 -30.61 -0.98 21.37
CA MET A 1 -30.03 -1.86 20.32
C MET A 1 -30.81 -1.88 19.00
N ALA A 2 -31.68 -0.89 18.70
CA ALA A 2 -32.56 -0.90 17.52
C ALA A 2 -32.18 0.11 16.41
N ARG A 3 -30.93 0.59 16.38
CA ARG A 3 -30.48 1.65 15.45
C ARG A 3 -29.56 1.17 14.32
N ILE A 4 -29.02 -0.05 14.41
CA ILE A 4 -28.05 -0.59 13.44
C ILE A 4 -28.74 -1.22 12.22
N VAL A 5 -29.95 -1.78 12.37
CA VAL A 5 -30.67 -2.45 11.27
C VAL A 5 -31.31 -1.45 10.28
N ARG A 6 -31.37 -0.15 10.61
CA ARG A 6 -32.08 0.85 9.79
C ARG A 6 -31.23 1.42 8.65
N LEU A 7 -29.92 1.55 8.83
CA LEU A 7 -29.01 2.14 7.84
C LEU A 7 -28.59 1.17 6.72
N ALA A 8 -28.68 -0.15 6.95
CA ALA A 8 -28.41 -1.17 5.94
C ALA A 8 -29.48 -1.22 4.82
N ARG A 9 -30.68 -0.69 5.07
CA ARG A 9 -31.78 -0.66 4.10
C ARG A 9 -31.67 0.50 3.09
N GLU A 10 -30.78 1.46 3.31
CA GLU A 10 -30.77 2.73 2.58
C GLU A 10 -29.73 2.81 1.45
N ASN A 11 -28.77 1.88 1.32
CA ASN A 11 -27.84 1.85 0.17
C ASN A 11 -27.39 0.42 -0.21
N PRO A 12 -28.25 -0.38 -0.88
CA PRO A 12 -27.91 -1.74 -1.31
C PRO A 12 -26.70 -1.83 -2.25
N ARG A 13 -26.31 -0.72 -2.89
CA ARG A 13 -25.11 -0.65 -3.74
C ARG A 13 -23.81 -0.76 -2.94
N ILE A 14 -23.75 -0.20 -1.73
CA ILE A 14 -22.54 -0.16 -0.87
C ILE A 14 -22.24 -1.53 -0.25
N ALA A 15 -23.28 -2.24 0.20
CA ALA A 15 -23.16 -3.61 0.70
C ALA A 15 -22.78 -4.61 -0.41
N GLN A 16 -23.30 -4.41 -1.64
CA GLN A 16 -22.91 -5.20 -2.80
C GLN A 16 -21.47 -4.93 -3.24
N THR A 17 -21.00 -3.67 -3.16
CA THR A 17 -19.59 -3.33 -3.45
C THR A 17 -18.64 -3.89 -2.41
N ALA A 18 -19.00 -3.88 -1.13
CA ALA A 18 -18.18 -4.48 -0.07
C ALA A 18 -17.97 -6.00 -0.27
N ARG A 19 -18.99 -6.72 -0.74
CA ARG A 19 -18.87 -8.15 -1.02
C ARG A 19 -18.07 -8.42 -2.30
N ALA A 20 -18.23 -7.59 -3.33
CA ALA A 20 -17.37 -7.64 -4.52
C ALA A 20 -15.90 -7.32 -4.19
N ALA A 21 -15.64 -6.41 -3.25
CA ALA A 21 -14.29 -6.09 -2.76
C ALA A 21 -13.66 -7.23 -1.94
N ALA A 22 -14.45 -8.16 -1.39
CA ALA A 22 -13.94 -9.36 -0.72
C ALA A 22 -13.46 -10.44 -1.71
N ASP A 23 -14.04 -10.47 -2.92
CA ASP A 23 -13.71 -11.43 -3.99
C ASP A 23 -12.62 -10.91 -4.95
N VAL A 24 -12.25 -9.62 -4.88
CA VAL A 24 -11.13 -9.08 -5.67
C VAL A 24 -9.82 -9.74 -5.23
N ALA A 25 -9.08 -10.30 -6.17
CA ALA A 25 -7.75 -10.83 -5.89
C ALA A 25 -6.81 -9.67 -5.51
N VAL A 26 -6.17 -9.77 -4.34
CA VAL A 26 -5.26 -8.73 -3.79
C VAL A 26 -3.82 -8.92 -4.27
N ASP A 27 -3.59 -9.88 -5.16
CA ASP A 27 -2.32 -10.14 -5.84
C ASP A 27 -2.14 -9.31 -7.12
N ASP A 28 -3.23 -8.80 -7.72
CA ASP A 28 -3.18 -7.88 -8.87
C ASP A 28 -2.95 -6.42 -8.40
N PRO A 29 -1.74 -5.85 -8.59
CA PRO A 29 -1.43 -4.51 -8.13
C PRO A 29 -2.26 -3.43 -8.86
N ARG A 30 -2.63 -3.63 -10.14
CA ARG A 30 -3.51 -2.69 -10.87
C ARG A 30 -4.94 -2.77 -10.37
N GLY A 31 -5.39 -3.96 -9.99
CA GLY A 31 -6.70 -4.18 -9.38
C GLY A 31 -6.82 -3.42 -8.06
N VAL A 32 -5.84 -3.60 -7.17
CA VAL A 32 -5.77 -2.90 -5.88
C VAL A 32 -5.72 -1.39 -6.07
N LEU A 33 -4.84 -0.88 -6.93
CA LEU A 33 -4.71 0.55 -7.21
C LEU A 33 -6.03 1.18 -7.69
N ARG A 34 -6.70 0.56 -8.67
CA ARG A 34 -7.98 1.05 -9.20
C ARG A 34 -9.08 1.03 -8.15
N LEU A 35 -9.07 0.03 -7.28
CA LEU A 35 -10.04 -0.08 -6.20
C LEU A 35 -9.82 1.00 -5.14
N LEU A 36 -8.57 1.25 -4.73
CA LEU A 36 -8.22 2.34 -3.82
C LEU A 36 -8.63 3.72 -4.38
N ASP A 37 -8.31 4.01 -5.65
CA ASP A 37 -8.74 5.27 -6.30
C ASP A 37 -10.28 5.41 -6.29
N SER A 38 -10.98 4.36 -6.72
CA SER A 38 -12.44 4.39 -6.82
C SER A 38 -13.11 4.57 -5.45
N LEU A 39 -12.62 3.87 -4.43
CA LEU A 39 -13.15 3.97 -3.06
C LEU A 39 -12.78 5.32 -2.43
N GLY A 40 -11.57 5.83 -2.66
CA GLY A 40 -11.13 7.14 -2.19
C GLY A 40 -12.00 8.26 -2.76
N ARG A 41 -12.25 8.25 -4.07
CA ARG A 41 -13.13 9.21 -4.75
C ARG A 41 -14.59 9.14 -4.27
N ALA A 42 -15.03 7.98 -3.82
CA ALA A 42 -16.36 7.77 -3.25
C ALA A 42 -16.46 8.09 -1.75
N GLY A 43 -15.35 8.42 -1.07
CA GLY A 43 -15.32 8.59 0.39
C GLY A 43 -15.61 7.30 1.17
N ALA A 44 -15.39 6.14 0.55
CA ALA A 44 -15.78 4.82 1.04
C ALA A 44 -14.74 4.25 2.03
N HIS A 45 -14.49 4.96 3.14
CA HIS A 45 -13.43 4.65 4.08
C HIS A 45 -13.56 3.27 4.75
N GLU A 46 -14.79 2.81 5.02
CA GLU A 46 -15.02 1.46 5.58
C GLU A 46 -14.57 0.37 4.60
N GLN A 47 -14.81 0.55 3.31
CA GLN A 47 -14.44 -0.39 2.26
C GLN A 47 -12.93 -0.38 2.03
N ILE A 48 -12.29 0.79 2.13
CA ILE A 48 -10.83 0.90 2.13
C ILE A 48 -10.27 0.09 3.31
N ALA A 49 -10.80 0.26 4.52
CA ALA A 49 -10.36 -0.50 5.68
C ALA A 49 -10.52 -2.01 5.50
N VAL A 50 -11.63 -2.47 4.90
CA VAL A 50 -11.85 -3.89 4.57
C VAL A 50 -10.84 -4.40 3.54
N LEU A 51 -10.54 -3.63 2.49
CA LEU A 51 -9.52 -3.99 1.51
C LEU A 51 -8.14 -4.09 2.17
N LEU A 52 -7.79 -3.11 3.00
CA LEU A 52 -6.50 -3.06 3.67
C LEU A 52 -6.36 -4.16 4.73
N ALA A 53 -7.44 -4.59 5.36
CA ALA A 53 -7.40 -5.72 6.29
C ALA A 53 -7.02 -7.06 5.62
N ARG A 54 -7.05 -7.13 4.28
CA ARG A 54 -6.62 -8.28 3.49
C ARG A 54 -5.14 -8.23 3.10
N ASP A 55 -4.42 -7.21 3.56
CA ASP A 55 -3.00 -7.01 3.37
C ASP A 55 -2.50 -7.10 1.90
N PRO A 56 -3.08 -6.34 0.95
CA PRO A 56 -2.57 -6.32 -0.42
C PRO A 56 -1.09 -5.99 -0.51
N ALA A 57 -0.55 -5.12 0.36
CA ALA A 57 0.88 -4.80 0.36
C ALA A 57 1.79 -6.03 0.54
N ALA A 58 1.37 -7.08 1.26
CA ALA A 58 2.12 -8.33 1.37
C ALA A 58 1.95 -9.26 0.16
N HIS A 59 0.87 -9.11 -0.62
CA HIS A 59 0.43 -10.10 -1.62
C HIS A 59 0.55 -9.65 -3.07
N VAL A 60 0.52 -8.36 -3.36
CA VAL A 60 0.61 -7.87 -4.75
C VAL A 60 1.88 -8.35 -5.44
N ALA A 61 1.74 -8.72 -6.71
CA ALA A 61 2.84 -8.89 -7.63
C ALA A 61 3.55 -7.55 -7.87
N LEU A 62 4.88 -7.60 -8.00
CA LEU A 62 5.74 -6.41 -8.14
C LEU A 62 6.42 -6.35 -9.52
N ASP A 63 5.82 -6.99 -10.52
CA ASP A 63 6.31 -7.09 -11.91
C ASP A 63 5.63 -6.11 -12.87
N ASP A 64 4.57 -5.41 -12.43
CA ASP A 64 3.89 -4.38 -13.19
C ASP A 64 4.50 -2.99 -12.93
N PRO A 65 5.28 -2.41 -13.86
CA PRO A 65 6.01 -1.16 -13.62
C PRO A 65 5.09 0.03 -13.37
N PHE A 66 3.88 0.02 -13.93
CA PHE A 66 2.92 1.09 -13.68
C PHE A 66 2.41 0.98 -12.25
N ALA A 67 1.96 -0.21 -11.84
CA ALA A 67 1.31 -0.35 -10.55
C ALA A 67 2.28 -0.18 -9.38
N VAL A 68 3.53 -0.66 -9.49
CA VAL A 68 4.55 -0.49 -8.44
C VAL A 68 4.94 0.98 -8.19
N VAL A 69 4.84 1.84 -9.22
CA VAL A 69 5.10 3.29 -9.08
C VAL A 69 3.96 4.01 -8.38
N TRP A 70 2.70 3.69 -8.71
CA TRP A 70 1.55 4.45 -8.22
C TRP A 70 0.93 3.92 -6.91
N LEU A 71 1.08 2.62 -6.64
CA LEU A 71 0.46 2.00 -5.46
C LEU A 71 0.97 2.56 -4.12
N PRO A 72 2.27 2.85 -3.91
CA PRO A 72 2.74 3.50 -2.68
C PRO A 72 2.02 4.83 -2.42
N GLY A 73 1.93 5.71 -3.43
CA GLY A 73 1.21 6.97 -3.32
C GLY A 73 -0.26 6.80 -2.96
N SER A 74 -0.95 5.85 -3.63
CA SER A 74 -2.37 5.57 -3.35
C SER A 74 -2.61 5.03 -1.93
N LEU A 75 -1.72 4.17 -1.42
CA LEU A 75 -1.77 3.70 -0.03
C LEU A 75 -1.59 4.86 0.96
N ARG A 76 -0.67 5.78 0.67
CA ARG A 76 -0.44 6.97 1.50
C ARG A 76 -1.66 7.89 1.50
N GLU A 77 -2.27 8.15 0.35
CA GLU A 77 -3.50 8.95 0.22
C GLU A 77 -4.68 8.32 0.98
N ALA A 78 -4.74 6.99 1.02
CA ALA A 78 -5.72 6.24 1.81
C ALA A 78 -5.40 6.20 3.32
N GLY A 79 -4.29 6.77 3.78
CA GLY A 79 -3.84 6.72 5.17
C GLY A 79 -3.27 5.36 5.62
N ALA A 80 -2.97 4.48 4.67
CA ALA A 80 -2.54 3.11 4.89
C ALA A 80 -1.02 3.00 5.15
N HIS A 81 -0.52 3.66 6.20
CA HIS A 81 0.93 3.78 6.46
C HIS A 81 1.64 2.43 6.70
N GLU A 82 0.98 1.47 7.34
CA GLU A 82 1.53 0.13 7.56
C GLU A 82 1.73 -0.63 6.24
N GLN A 83 0.74 -0.54 5.36
CA GLN A 83 0.82 -1.14 4.02
C GLN A 83 1.80 -0.44 3.12
N HIS A 84 1.88 0.89 3.19
CA HIS A 84 2.89 1.65 2.49
C HIS A 84 4.30 1.14 2.86
N THR A 85 4.58 1.02 4.15
CA THR A 85 5.87 0.53 4.64
C THR A 85 6.13 -0.91 4.20
N THR A 86 5.13 -1.80 4.36
CA THR A 86 5.22 -3.20 3.96
C THR A 86 5.51 -3.36 2.47
N LEU A 87 4.84 -2.57 1.61
CA LEU A 87 5.08 -2.58 0.19
C LEU A 87 6.49 -2.08 -0.14
N ALA A 88 6.89 -0.95 0.44
CA ALA A 88 8.20 -0.35 0.22
C ALA A 88 9.34 -1.30 0.61
N ASP A 89 9.20 -2.03 1.73
CA ASP A 89 10.19 -3.01 2.19
C ASP A 89 10.38 -4.19 1.24
N ARG A 90 9.35 -4.54 0.46
CA ARG A 90 9.42 -5.62 -0.53
C ARG A 90 10.11 -5.20 -1.83
N LEU A 91 10.06 -3.91 -2.19
CA LEU A 91 10.55 -3.43 -3.49
C LEU A 91 12.02 -3.74 -3.77
N PRO A 92 12.98 -3.50 -2.85
CA PRO A 92 14.39 -3.83 -3.09
C PRO A 92 14.61 -5.31 -3.44
N THR A 93 13.99 -6.21 -2.67
CA THR A 93 14.13 -7.67 -2.86
C THR A 93 13.47 -8.15 -4.14
N ALA A 94 12.46 -7.43 -4.62
CA ALA A 94 11.80 -7.68 -5.91
C ALA A 94 12.56 -7.08 -7.12
N GLY A 95 13.73 -6.48 -6.91
CA GLY A 95 14.50 -5.83 -7.97
C GLY A 95 13.99 -4.43 -8.35
N GLN A 96 13.04 -3.87 -7.59
CA GLN A 96 12.46 -2.54 -7.80
C GLN A 96 13.16 -1.47 -6.96
N PHE A 97 14.50 -1.53 -6.88
CA PHE A 97 15.27 -0.65 -6.00
C PHE A 97 15.19 0.83 -6.41
N ASP A 98 15.15 1.11 -7.71
CA ASP A 98 14.97 2.49 -8.20
C ASP A 98 13.62 3.06 -7.74
N THR A 99 12.54 2.29 -7.89
CA THR A 99 11.21 2.68 -7.39
C THR A 99 11.21 2.87 -5.88
N PHE A 100 11.89 2.00 -5.12
CA PHE A 100 12.04 2.16 -3.67
C PHE A 100 12.67 3.51 -3.30
N LEU A 101 13.71 3.95 -4.00
CA LEU A 101 14.36 5.23 -3.72
C LEU A 101 13.52 6.44 -4.16
N ASP A 102 12.63 6.26 -5.14
CA ASP A 102 11.73 7.31 -5.62
C ASP A 102 10.47 7.48 -4.75
N ILE A 103 10.28 6.64 -3.74
CA ILE A 103 9.21 6.81 -2.73
C ILE A 103 9.59 7.93 -1.77
N ASP A 104 8.70 8.91 -1.62
CA ASP A 104 8.81 9.98 -0.62
C ASP A 104 10.23 10.59 -0.56
N ASP A 105 10.90 10.46 0.59
CA ASP A 105 12.26 10.91 0.88
C ASP A 105 13.26 9.73 1.01
N TYR A 106 12.95 8.58 0.41
CA TYR A 106 13.71 7.34 0.61
C TYR A 106 15.12 7.46 0.04
N ARG A 107 15.31 8.23 -1.02
CA ARG A 107 16.63 8.54 -1.58
C ARG A 107 17.54 9.20 -0.57
N GLU A 108 17.04 10.19 0.15
CA GLU A 108 17.78 10.90 1.19
C GLU A 108 17.93 10.02 2.44
N ARG A 109 16.85 9.35 2.84
CA ARG A 109 16.79 8.52 4.04
C ARG A 109 17.75 7.34 3.96
N PHE A 110 17.86 6.67 2.82
CA PHE A 110 18.71 5.49 2.62
C PHE A 110 20.00 5.80 1.84
N ALA A 111 20.46 7.06 1.87
CA ALA A 111 21.65 7.50 1.14
C ALA A 111 22.93 6.72 1.50
N PHE A 112 23.02 6.21 2.73
CA PHE A 112 24.17 5.43 3.22
C PHE A 112 23.96 3.91 3.17
N GLY A 113 22.81 3.46 2.65
CA GLY A 113 22.42 2.07 2.59
C GLY A 113 21.24 1.72 3.51
N ARG A 114 20.90 0.43 3.53
CA ARG A 114 19.80 -0.15 4.31
C ARG A 114 20.33 -1.35 5.08
N GLU A 115 20.08 -1.38 6.37
CA GLU A 115 20.44 -2.48 7.27
C GLU A 115 19.56 -3.72 7.01
N PRO A 116 19.96 -4.92 7.50
CA PRO A 116 19.17 -6.15 7.33
C PRO A 116 17.77 -6.07 7.95
N ASP A 117 17.58 -5.29 9.01
CA ASP A 117 16.29 -5.03 9.63
C ASP A 117 15.43 -4.00 8.89
N GLY A 118 16.00 -3.39 7.84
CA GLY A 118 15.36 -2.40 6.99
C GLY A 118 15.44 -0.97 7.45
N SER A 119 16.13 -0.71 8.56
CA SER A 119 16.47 0.65 8.96
C SER A 119 17.52 1.27 8.02
N PRO A 120 17.57 2.61 7.92
CA PRO A 120 18.66 3.29 7.23
C PRO A 120 20.00 3.00 7.89
N ALA A 121 21.02 2.73 7.08
CA ALA A 121 22.38 2.60 7.58
C ALA A 121 22.86 3.93 8.17
N ALA A 122 23.70 3.84 9.21
CA ALA A 122 24.35 5.01 9.77
C ALA A 122 25.22 5.70 8.71
N PRO A 123 25.34 7.04 8.73
CA PRO A 123 26.30 7.73 7.88
C PRO A 123 27.71 7.18 8.11
N TRP A 124 28.39 6.82 7.02
CA TRP A 124 29.75 6.31 7.05
C TRP A 124 30.63 7.07 6.06
N THR A 125 31.91 7.05 6.36
CA THR A 125 33.00 7.56 5.51
C THR A 125 33.96 6.42 5.17
N TRP A 126 34.82 6.62 4.17
CA TRP A 126 35.82 5.60 3.82
C TRP A 126 36.80 5.29 4.96
N ASP A 127 36.98 6.20 5.91
CA ASP A 127 37.85 5.99 7.08
C ASP A 127 37.25 4.97 8.06
N ASP A 128 35.93 4.78 8.05
CA ASP A 128 35.22 3.80 8.90
C ASP A 128 35.34 2.36 8.38
N LEU A 129 35.91 2.17 7.17
CA LEU A 129 36.03 0.89 6.48
C LEU A 129 37.46 0.31 6.48
N GLN A 130 38.42 0.96 7.16
CA GLN A 130 39.80 0.49 7.32
C GLN A 130 39.97 -0.39 8.56
#